data_AF-A0A212CSJ6-F1
#
_entry.id   AF-A0A212CSJ6-F1
#
_cell.length_a   1.000
_cell.length_b   1.000
_cell.length_c   1.000
_cell.angle_alpha   90.00
_cell.angle_beta   90.00
_cell.angle_gamma   90.00
#
_symmetry.space_group_name_H-M   'P 1'
#
loop_
_entity.id
_entity.type
_entity.pdbx_description
1 polymer ?
#
loop_
_entity_poly.entity_id
_entity_poly.type
_entity_poly.pdbx_seq_one_letter_code
_entity_poly.pdbx_strand_id
1 'polypeptide(L)'
;LKAINVDLQSDAALQVDISDALSERDKVKFTVHTKSSLPNFKQNEFSVVRQHEEFIWLHDSFIENEDYAGYIYLAIFKKTVAMHEVFLCRVAAHPILRKDLNFHVFLEYNQD
;
A
#
# COMPACT_ATOMS: atom_id res chain seq x y z
N LEU A 1 28.30 15.58 -1.11
CA LEU A 1 27.12 14.80 -1.57
C LEU A 1 26.10 14.82 -0.45
N LYS A 2 25.10 15.71 -0.52
CA LYS A 2 24.02 15.74 0.48
C LYS A 2 23.19 14.47 0.27
N ALA A 3 23.10 13.63 1.30
CA ALA A 3 22.14 12.54 1.33
C ALA A 3 20.76 13.18 1.15
N ILE A 4 20.09 12.84 0.06
CA ILE A 4 18.73 13.27 -0.21
C ILE A 4 17.89 12.50 0.81
N ASN A 5 17.63 13.14 1.96
CA ASN A 5 16.54 12.73 2.83
C ASN A 5 15.29 13.07 2.03
N VAL A 6 14.77 12.08 1.31
CA VAL A 6 13.50 12.19 0.58
C VAL A 6 12.42 12.25 1.66
N ASP A 7 12.18 13.46 2.14
CA ASP A 7 11.04 13.75 3.01
C ASP A 7 9.79 13.58 2.13
N LEU A 8 9.19 12.39 2.17
CA LEU A 8 7.99 11.98 1.42
C LEU A 8 6.71 12.69 1.93
N GLN A 9 6.82 13.90 2.47
CA GLN A 9 5.69 14.71 2.94
C GLN A 9 4.96 15.46 1.82
N SER A 10 5.35 15.31 0.55
CA SER A 10 4.78 16.07 -0.56
C SER A 10 3.60 15.35 -1.23
N ASP A 11 2.48 15.24 -0.50
CA ASP A 11 1.07 15.30 -0.94
C ASP A 11 0.21 14.54 0.10
N ALA A 12 -0.30 15.24 1.10
CA ALA A 12 -1.14 14.68 2.17
C ALA A 12 -2.54 14.22 1.71
N ALA A 13 -2.70 13.95 0.41
CA ALA A 13 -3.97 13.52 -0.17
C ALA A 13 -4.30 12.07 0.21
N LEU A 14 -3.30 11.19 0.23
CA LEU A 14 -3.42 9.79 0.63
C LEU A 14 -2.15 9.33 1.34
N GLN A 15 -2.28 8.95 2.60
CA GLN A 15 -1.23 8.40 3.45
C GLN A 15 -1.64 7.00 3.87
N VAL A 16 -0.68 6.07 3.79
CA VAL A 16 -0.89 4.67 4.15
C VAL A 16 0.31 4.19 4.95
N ASP A 17 0.07 3.57 6.10
CA ASP A 17 1.09 3.00 6.98
C ASP A 17 0.64 1.65 7.56
N ILE A 18 1.59 0.89 8.09
CA ILE A 18 1.28 -0.37 8.80
C ILE A 18 1.38 -0.11 10.30
N SER A 19 0.22 0.09 10.92
CA SER A 19 0.10 0.41 12.34
C SER A 19 0.37 -0.77 13.28
N ASP A 20 0.14 -2.00 12.81
CA ASP A 20 0.42 -3.23 13.55
C ASP A 20 0.70 -4.42 12.61
N ALA A 21 1.44 -5.41 13.10
CA ALA A 21 1.66 -6.67 12.40
C ALA A 21 1.68 -7.84 13.40
N LEU A 22 0.67 -8.71 13.30
CA LEU A 22 0.52 -9.89 14.12
C LEU A 22 0.96 -11.14 13.35
N SER A 23 1.95 -11.85 13.89
CA SER A 23 2.31 -13.19 13.41
C SER A 23 1.48 -14.24 14.14
N GLU A 24 0.66 -14.96 13.40
CA GLU A 24 0.03 -16.21 13.82
C GLU A 24 0.90 -17.40 13.39
N ARG A 25 0.47 -18.64 13.66
CA ARG A 25 1.26 -19.86 13.42
C ARG A 25 1.80 -19.94 11.98
N ASP A 26 0.94 -19.75 10.99
CA ASP A 26 1.28 -19.90 9.56
C ASP A 26 1.02 -18.63 8.74
N LYS A 27 0.54 -17.56 9.38
CA LYS A 27 0.02 -16.37 8.71
C LYS A 27 0.50 -15.11 9.40
N VAL A 28 0.71 -14.06 8.62
CA VAL A 28 0.99 -12.71 9.13
C VAL A 28 -0.16 -11.81 8.72
N LYS A 29 -0.75 -11.13 9.70
CA LYS A 29 -1.80 -10.13 9.54
C LYS A 29 -1.19 -8.75 9.76
N PHE A 30 -1.41 -7.84 8.83
CA PHE A 30 -0.96 -6.46 8.87
C PHE A 30 -2.17 -5.56 9.01
N THR A 31 -2.16 -4.66 9.98
CA THR A 31 -3.18 -3.62 10.13
C THR A 31 -2.75 -2.42 9.29
N VAL A 32 -3.34 -2.31 8.11
CA VAL A 32 -3.10 -1.21 7.18
C VAL A 32 -3.97 -0.03 7.59
N HIS A 33 -3.32 1.05 8.00
CA HIS A 33 -3.98 2.31 8.34
C HIS A 33 -3.91 3.24 7.14
N THR A 34 -5.04 3.89 6.83
CA THR A 34 -5.14 4.82 5.71
C THR A 34 -5.74 6.13 6.17
N LYS A 35 -5.10 7.24 5.81
CA LYS A 35 -5.60 8.61 5.94
C LYS A 35 -5.69 9.24 4.58
N SER A 36 -6.86 9.74 4.22
CA SER A 36 -7.12 10.33 2.91
C SER A 36 -7.98 11.57 3.03
N SER A 37 -7.66 12.57 2.22
CA SER A 37 -8.53 13.72 1.96
C SER A 37 -9.16 13.64 0.56
N LEU A 38 -8.95 12.54 -0.17
CA LEU A 38 -9.54 12.33 -1.48
C LEU A 38 -11.04 11.97 -1.35
N PRO A 39 -11.91 12.55 -2.19
CA PRO A 39 -13.37 12.36 -2.10
C PRO A 39 -13.85 10.97 -2.51
N ASN A 40 -12.97 10.12 -3.04
CA ASN A 40 -13.29 8.77 -3.50
C ASN A 40 -13.15 7.70 -2.40
N PHE A 41 -12.81 8.09 -1.17
CA PHE A 41 -12.86 7.19 -0.02
C PHE A 41 -14.14 7.41 0.81
N LYS A 42 -14.67 6.34 1.41
CA LYS A 42 -15.86 6.40 2.27
C LYS A 42 -15.61 7.16 3.57
N GLN A 43 -14.38 7.10 4.08
CA GLN A 43 -13.95 7.71 5.32
C GLN A 43 -12.57 8.36 5.13
N ASN A 44 -12.32 9.44 5.84
CA ASN A 44 -11.03 10.14 5.79
C ASN A 44 -9.91 9.40 6.54
N GLU A 45 -10.27 8.49 7.45
CA GLU A 45 -9.34 7.70 8.25
C GLU A 45 -10.00 6.36 8.59
N PHE A 46 -9.32 5.26 8.29
CA PHE A 46 -9.80 3.90 8.56
C PHE A 46 -8.61 2.93 8.60
N SER A 47 -8.87 1.72 9.11
CA SER A 47 -7.89 0.63 9.11
C SER A 47 -8.54 -0.67 8.66
N VAL A 48 -7.77 -1.49 7.93
CA VAL A 48 -8.18 -2.83 7.48
C VAL A 48 -7.08 -3.83 7.80
N VAL A 49 -7.47 -5.10 7.98
CA VAL A 49 -6.51 -6.19 8.22
C VAL A 49 -6.23 -6.92 6.91
N ARG A 50 -4.95 -7.07 6.57
CA ARG A 50 -4.49 -7.75 5.36
C ARG A 50 -3.50 -8.86 5.66
N GLN A 51 -3.57 -9.93 4.91
CA GLN A 51 -2.62 -11.04 4.91
C GLN A 51 -1.58 -10.85 3.81
N HIS A 52 -0.41 -11.46 4.00
CA HIS A 52 0.67 -11.44 3.00
C HIS A 52 0.22 -11.85 1.59
N GLU A 53 -0.71 -12.80 1.48
CA GLU A 53 -1.26 -13.26 0.19
C GLU A 53 -2.04 -12.16 -0.55
N GLU A 54 -2.74 -11.28 0.17
CA GLU A 54 -3.48 -10.16 -0.43
C GLU A 54 -2.52 -9.09 -0.99
N PHE A 55 -1.36 -8.93 -0.37
CA PHE A 55 -0.31 -8.08 -0.89
C PHE A 55 0.33 -8.65 -2.17
N ILE A 56 0.52 -9.98 -2.23
CA ILE A 56 0.98 -10.66 -3.45
C ILE A 56 -0.05 -10.46 -4.56
N TRP A 57 -1.34 -10.68 -4.28
CA TRP A 57 -2.41 -10.46 -5.25
C TRP A 57 -2.40 -9.02 -5.82
N LEU A 58 -2.30 -8.02 -4.94
CA LEU A 58 -2.26 -6.62 -5.37
C LEU A 58 -1.02 -6.35 -6.24
N HIS A 59 0.15 -6.84 -5.82
CA HIS A 59 1.38 -6.73 -6.58
C HIS A 59 1.30 -7.37 -7.96
N ASP A 60 0.78 -8.59 -8.04
CA ASP A 60 0.61 -9.33 -9.29
C ASP A 60 -0.37 -8.60 -10.22
N SER A 61 -1.46 -8.05 -9.67
CA SER A 61 -2.40 -7.22 -10.44
C SER A 61 -1.75 -5.99 -11.07
N PHE A 62 -0.74 -5.41 -10.41
CA PHE A 62 0.01 -4.30 -11.00
C PHE A 62 1.04 -4.75 -12.03
N ILE A 63 1.62 -5.94 -11.89
CA ILE A 63 2.54 -6.50 -12.88
C ILE A 63 1.80 -6.89 -14.16
N GLU A 64 0.59 -7.44 -14.03
CA GLU A 64 -0.25 -7.83 -15.17
C GLU A 64 -0.70 -6.63 -16.00
N ASN A 65 -0.73 -5.43 -15.43
CA ASN A 65 -1.04 -4.22 -16.16
C ASN A 65 0.21 -3.67 -16.86
N GLU A 66 0.27 -3.82 -18.19
CA GLU A 66 1.38 -3.32 -19.02
C GLU A 66 1.60 -1.81 -18.89
N ASP A 67 0.55 -1.02 -18.58
CA ASP A 67 0.66 0.43 -18.37
C ASP A 67 1.46 0.78 -17.10
N TYR A 68 1.58 -0.17 -16.17
CA TYR A 68 2.31 -0.01 -14.92
C TYR A 68 3.73 -0.61 -14.98
N ALA A 69 4.10 -1.21 -16.12
CA ALA A 69 5.41 -1.80 -16.35
C ALA A 69 6.52 -0.75 -16.14
N GLY A 70 7.45 -1.06 -15.22
CA GLY A 70 8.58 -0.18 -14.88
C GLY A 70 8.41 0.61 -13.57
N TYR A 71 7.18 0.81 -13.07
CA TYR A 71 6.96 1.46 -11.76
C TYR A 71 7.08 0.48 -10.59
N ILE A 72 6.67 -0.78 -10.78
CA ILE A 72 6.60 -1.80 -9.71
C ILE A 72 7.86 -2.66 -9.61
N TYR A 73 8.70 -2.68 -10.65
CA TYR A 73 9.89 -3.55 -10.75
C TYR A 73 10.93 -3.35 -9.63
N LEU A 74 10.87 -2.23 -8.90
CA LEU A 74 11.78 -1.91 -7.80
C LEU A 74 11.32 -2.42 -6.43
N ALA A 75 10.13 -3.03 -6.33
CA ALA A 75 9.63 -3.62 -5.09
C ALA A 75 9.93 -5.13 -5.07
N ILE A 76 11.18 -5.51 -4.80
CA ILE A 76 11.49 -6.92 -4.50
C ILE A 76 10.74 -7.29 -3.21
N PHE A 77 9.67 -8.07 -3.34
CA PHE A 77 8.79 -8.43 -2.24
C PHE A 77 9.47 -9.43 -1.29
N LYS A 78 10.11 -8.96 -0.21
CA LYS A 78 10.41 -9.83 0.95
C LYS A 78 9.28 -9.70 1.95
N LYS A 79 9.02 -10.79 2.70
CA LYS A 79 7.95 -10.90 3.72
C LYS A 79 8.14 -10.02 4.96
N THR A 80 8.78 -8.85 4.87
CA THR A 80 9.03 -7.97 6.02
C THR A 80 8.01 -6.84 6.08
N VAL A 81 7.60 -6.42 7.28
CA VAL A 81 6.68 -5.29 7.50
C VAL A 81 7.15 -4.04 6.73
N ALA A 82 8.43 -3.70 6.88
CA ALA A 82 9.03 -2.54 6.23
C ALA A 82 8.90 -2.55 4.70
N MET A 83 8.94 -3.71 4.05
CA MET A 83 8.79 -3.78 2.59
C MET A 83 7.34 -3.61 2.15
N HIS A 84 6.39 -4.18 2.90
CA HIS A 84 4.96 -3.98 2.64
C HIS A 84 4.56 -2.52 2.82
N GLU A 85 5.04 -1.88 3.88
CA GLU A 85 4.79 -0.46 4.13
C GLU A 85 5.39 0.40 3.02
N VAL A 86 6.67 0.20 2.67
CA VAL A 86 7.31 0.93 1.56
C VAL A 86 6.58 0.73 0.24
N PHE A 87 6.07 -0.46 -0.03
CA PHE A 87 5.25 -0.73 -1.22
C PHE A 87 3.98 0.13 -1.21
N LEU A 88 3.20 0.11 -0.12
CA LEU A 88 1.97 0.90 -0.01
C LEU A 88 2.23 2.40 -0.10
N CYS A 89 3.27 2.91 0.59
CA CYS A 89 3.68 4.30 0.53
C CYS A 89 4.02 4.74 -0.91
N ARG A 90 4.76 3.90 -1.66
CA ARG A 90 5.11 4.19 -3.06
C ARG A 90 3.90 4.23 -3.96
N VAL A 91 2.97 3.28 -3.79
CA VAL A 91 1.72 3.23 -4.57
C VAL A 91 0.85 4.46 -4.27
N ALA A 92 0.68 4.82 -2.99
CA ALA A 92 -0.09 5.98 -2.55
C ALA A 92 0.49 7.32 -3.05
N ALA A 93 1.83 7.43 -3.10
CA ALA A 93 2.52 8.61 -3.62
C ALA A 93 2.50 8.69 -5.17
N HIS A 94 2.19 7.60 -5.88
CA HIS A 94 2.22 7.59 -7.34
C HIS A 94 0.93 8.15 -7.94
N PRO A 95 0.97 9.17 -8.82
CA PRO A 95 -0.23 9.86 -9.29
C PRO A 95 -1.20 8.99 -10.11
N ILE A 96 -0.69 7.90 -10.71
CA ILE A 96 -1.47 6.93 -11.49
C ILE A 96 -1.92 5.77 -10.60
N LEU A 97 -0.99 5.13 -9.87
CA LEU A 97 -1.28 3.88 -9.13
C LEU A 97 -2.17 4.13 -7.92
N ARG A 98 -2.08 5.31 -7.29
CA ARG A 98 -2.94 5.68 -6.16
C ARG A 98 -4.44 5.74 -6.51
N LYS A 99 -4.78 5.78 -7.80
CA LYS A 99 -6.16 5.80 -8.31
C LYS A 99 -6.63 4.43 -8.77
N ASP A 100 -5.78 3.41 -8.67
CA ASP A 100 -6.07 2.07 -9.16
C ASP A 100 -7.19 1.40 -8.35
N LEU A 101 -8.12 0.76 -9.04
CA LEU A 101 -9.28 0.15 -8.40
C LEU A 101 -8.88 -0.97 -7.44
N ASN A 102 -7.92 -1.82 -7.79
CA ASN A 102 -7.48 -2.91 -6.94
C ASN A 102 -6.80 -2.38 -5.68
N PHE A 103 -6.06 -1.26 -5.80
CA PHE A 103 -5.49 -0.59 -4.64
C PHE A 103 -6.56 -0.02 -3.71
N HIS A 104 -7.58 0.65 -4.26
CA HIS A 104 -8.70 1.14 -3.46
C HIS A 104 -9.47 0.02 -2.75
N VAL A 105 -9.72 -1.10 -3.44
CA VAL A 105 -10.31 -2.31 -2.84
C VAL A 105 -9.42 -2.86 -1.74
N PHE A 106 -8.10 -2.95 -1.97
CA PHE A 106 -7.14 -3.38 -0.97
C PHE A 106 -7.15 -2.48 0.27
N LEU A 107 -7.36 -1.17 0.14
CA LEU A 107 -7.43 -0.28 1.30
C LEU A 107 -8.78 -0.33 2.01
N GLU A 108 -9.91 -0.35 1.30
CA GLU A 108 -11.24 -0.17 1.93
C GLU A 108 -12.01 -1.46 2.25
N TYR A 109 -11.68 -2.58 1.60
CA TYR A 109 -12.53 -3.76 1.68
C TYR A 109 -12.39 -4.48 3.03
N ASN A 110 -13.31 -4.24 3.96
CA ASN A 110 -13.46 -5.11 5.13
C ASN A 110 -14.18 -6.38 4.69
N GLN A 111 -13.49 -7.52 4.78
CA GLN A 111 -14.10 -8.85 4.71
C GLN A 111 -14.89 -9.07 6.00
N ASP A 112 -16.03 -8.39 6.14
CA ASP A 112 -17.09 -8.80 7.08
C ASP A 112 -17.90 -9.96 6.46
#